data_AF-A0A7V7MYV0-F1
#
_entry.id   AF-A0A7V7MYV0-F1
#
_cell.length_a   1.000
_cell.length_b   1.000
_cell.length_c   1.000
_cell.angle_alpha   90.00
_cell.angle_beta   90.00
_cell.angle_gamma   90.00
#
_symmetry.space_group_name_H-M   'P 1'
#
loop_
_entity.id
_entity.type
_entity.pdbx_description
1 polymer ?
#
loop_
_entity_poly.entity_id
_entity_poly.type
_entity_poly.pdbx_seq_one_letter_code
_entity_poly.pdbx_strand_id
1 'polypeptide(L)'
;MQSVLSTEQTLPYVVDFNPVFLNLGPIEIHWYGITYLLGFGLFYLLGRYRINKYPTGWNKQQLSDIIFYGALGVVVGGRIGWVLFYNDTPISSDPLLPLRVWEGGMSFHGGLVGVLLAMVYFKNKTNKTFYQVSDFVAPLTPLGIAAVRIGNFINGELWGRLTQQPWGMIFPKSLPYQQQMDVVGETTWNQWYQQGQFNLYTRHPSPLYEAFLEGILTFVVVWLAAHFARKRGTASAVFLISYGLGRFLVEFFRQPDANRGFIAFDWMTMGHLLTLPILAYGLWILWSQRNSKTFNKNRPD
;
A
#
# COMPACT_ATOMS: atom_id res chain seq x y z
N MET A 1 2.68 -47.26 27.39
CA MET A 1 2.10 -47.13 26.04
C MET A 1 2.33 -45.70 25.59
N GLN A 2 3.28 -45.55 24.66
CA GLN A 2 3.60 -44.36 23.85
C GLN A 2 3.74 -43.00 24.56
N SER A 3 5.00 -42.64 24.77
CA SER A 3 5.51 -41.28 24.66
C SER A 3 4.97 -40.63 23.38
N VAL A 4 3.87 -39.90 23.51
CA VAL A 4 3.38 -39.01 22.45
C VAL A 4 4.35 -37.84 22.42
N LEU A 5 5.24 -37.90 21.42
CA LEU A 5 6.00 -36.80 20.83
C LEU A 5 5.70 -35.44 21.48
N SER A 6 6.57 -34.99 22.38
CA SER A 6 6.75 -33.56 22.64
C SER A 6 7.39 -32.94 21.39
N THR A 7 6.63 -32.84 20.30
CA THR A 7 6.90 -31.77 19.34
C THR A 7 6.80 -30.49 20.15
N GLU A 8 7.92 -29.83 20.41
CA GLU A 8 7.93 -28.45 20.89
C GLU A 8 6.94 -27.70 20.02
N GLN A 9 5.77 -27.39 20.57
CA GLN A 9 4.74 -26.69 19.82
C GLN A 9 5.27 -25.27 19.68
N THR A 10 5.88 -24.98 18.53
CA THR A 10 6.43 -23.67 18.24
C THR A 10 5.29 -22.67 18.30
N LEU A 11 5.31 -21.81 19.32
CA LEU A 11 4.29 -20.78 19.49
C LEU A 11 4.36 -19.81 18.30
N PRO A 12 3.21 -19.43 17.71
CA PRO A 12 3.17 -18.43 16.65
C PRO A 12 3.79 -17.11 17.10
N TYR A 13 4.55 -16.45 16.22
CA TYR A 13 5.16 -15.16 16.53
C TYR A 13 4.09 -14.10 16.84
N VAL A 14 4.32 -13.30 17.89
CA VAL A 14 3.44 -12.19 18.28
C VAL A 14 3.93 -10.90 17.65
N VAL A 15 3.06 -10.24 16.89
CA VAL A 15 3.33 -8.94 16.26
C VAL A 15 3.00 -7.82 17.24
N ASP A 16 3.94 -7.51 18.11
CA ASP A 16 3.82 -6.47 19.14
C ASP A 16 5.02 -5.50 19.10
N PHE A 17 5.12 -4.76 17.99
CA PHE A 17 6.11 -3.70 17.88
C PHE A 17 5.58 -2.41 18.50
N ASN A 18 6.45 -1.66 19.18
CA ASN A 18 6.11 -0.31 19.59
C ASN A 18 5.83 0.56 18.34
N PRO A 19 4.62 1.12 18.18
CA PRO A 19 4.28 1.95 17.02
C PRO A 19 5.04 3.29 17.00
N VAL A 20 5.57 3.73 18.15
CA VAL A 20 6.44 4.90 18.27
C VAL A 20 7.87 4.49 17.91
N PHE A 21 8.37 5.07 16.82
CA PHE A 21 9.75 4.90 16.36
C PHE A 21 10.74 5.65 17.26
N LEU A 22 10.40 6.90 17.61
CA LEU A 22 11.22 7.76 18.46
C LEU A 22 10.33 8.69 19.27
N ASN A 23 10.52 8.72 20.59
CA ASN A 23 9.86 9.65 21.49
C ASN A 23 10.85 10.76 21.87
N LEU A 24 10.49 12.02 21.59
CA LEU A 24 11.29 13.22 21.87
C LEU A 24 10.60 14.12 22.93
N GLY A 25 9.85 13.54 23.87
CA GLY A 25 9.05 14.27 24.85
C GLY A 25 7.65 14.61 24.30
N PRO A 26 7.34 15.88 23.99
CA PRO A 26 6.01 16.26 23.49
C PRO A 26 5.74 15.83 22.04
N ILE A 27 6.73 15.29 21.34
CA ILE A 27 6.64 14.88 19.94
C ILE A 27 6.97 13.40 19.84
N GLU A 28 6.02 12.61 19.35
CA GLU A 28 6.21 11.21 19.01
C GLU A 28 6.32 11.04 17.50
N ILE A 29 7.38 10.37 17.07
CA ILE A 29 7.58 9.99 15.68
C ILE A 29 7.14 8.54 15.55
N HIS A 30 6.13 8.29 14.72
CA HIS A 30 5.59 6.94 14.50
C HIS A 30 6.26 6.26 13.30
N TRP A 31 6.27 4.93 13.30
CA TRP A 31 6.77 4.11 12.19
C TRP A 31 6.07 4.39 10.86
N TYR A 32 4.81 4.83 10.87
CA TYR A 32 4.17 5.28 9.64
C TYR A 32 4.90 6.44 8.99
N GLY A 33 5.19 7.50 9.75
CA GLY A 33 5.93 8.65 9.21
C GLY A 33 7.27 8.21 8.58
N ILE A 34 7.98 7.31 9.26
CA ILE A 34 9.25 6.75 8.77
C ILE A 34 9.08 5.94 7.49
N THR A 35 8.09 5.07 7.42
CA THR A 35 7.86 4.22 6.24
C THR A 35 7.33 5.01 5.04
N TYR A 36 6.51 6.04 5.25
CA TYR A 36 6.17 7.01 4.21
C TYR A 36 7.39 7.79 3.73
N LEU A 37 8.23 8.29 4.64
CA LEU A 37 9.47 8.99 4.29
C LEU A 37 10.41 8.10 3.49
N LEU A 38 10.56 6.82 3.88
CA LEU A 38 11.31 5.83 3.12
C LEU A 38 10.73 5.64 1.72
N GLY A 39 9.41 5.54 1.58
CA GLY A 39 8.74 5.43 0.29
C GLY A 39 9.02 6.63 -0.63
N PHE A 40 8.87 7.86 -0.14
CA PHE A 40 9.20 9.08 -0.89
C PHE A 40 10.70 9.18 -1.21
N GLY A 41 11.56 8.79 -0.27
CA GLY A 41 13.00 8.74 -0.45
C GLY A 41 13.40 7.77 -1.56
N LEU A 42 12.88 6.54 -1.56
CA LEU A 42 13.12 5.55 -2.60
C LEU A 42 12.61 6.03 -3.96
N PHE A 43 11.42 6.64 -4.00
CA PHE A 43 10.89 7.25 -5.22
C PHE A 43 11.86 8.29 -5.80
N TYR A 44 12.35 9.22 -4.97
CA TYR A 44 13.30 10.25 -5.37
C TYR A 44 14.63 9.67 -5.82
N LEU A 45 15.21 8.73 -5.05
CA LEU A 45 16.50 8.13 -5.37
C LEU A 45 16.46 7.34 -6.68
N LEU A 46 15.42 6.54 -6.89
CA LEU A 46 15.21 5.79 -8.13
C LEU A 46 14.94 6.72 -9.33
N GLY A 47 14.12 7.76 -9.13
CA GLY A 47 13.85 8.76 -10.17
C GLY A 47 15.12 9.49 -10.58
N ARG A 48 15.92 9.93 -9.60
CA ARG A 48 17.22 10.59 -9.81
C ARG A 48 18.20 9.65 -10.52
N TYR A 49 18.24 8.38 -10.12
CA TYR A 49 19.05 7.38 -10.81
C TYR A 49 18.66 7.26 -12.29
N ARG A 50 17.35 7.16 -12.61
CA ARG A 50 16.89 7.07 -14.01
C ARG A 50 17.25 8.31 -14.81
N ILE A 51 17.06 9.50 -14.24
CA ILE A 51 17.38 10.78 -14.88
C ILE A 51 18.89 10.88 -15.19
N ASN A 52 19.74 10.44 -14.26
CA ASN A 52 21.19 10.54 -14.45
C ASN A 52 21.75 9.43 -15.37
N LYS A 53 21.15 8.24 -15.36
CA LYS A 53 21.67 7.07 -16.10
C LYS A 53 21.22 7.02 -17.55
N TYR A 54 20.04 7.54 -17.87
CA TYR A 54 19.47 7.45 -19.21
C TYR A 54 19.26 8.83 -19.81
N PRO A 55 19.38 8.99 -21.14
CA PRO A 55 18.91 10.18 -21.82
C PRO A 55 17.39 10.29 -21.65
N THR A 56 16.93 11.20 -20.79
CA THR A 56 15.50 11.40 -20.52
C THR A 56 15.13 12.87 -20.65
N GLY A 57 13.86 13.14 -20.97
CA GLY A 57 13.31 14.50 -21.03
C GLY A 57 12.89 15.00 -19.65
N TRP A 58 13.42 14.36 -18.61
CA TRP A 58 13.11 14.63 -17.22
C TRP A 58 14.32 15.26 -16.56
N ASN A 59 14.08 16.29 -15.76
CA ASN A 59 15.11 16.91 -14.94
C ASN A 59 14.80 16.74 -13.44
N LYS A 60 15.79 17.02 -12.60
CA LYS A 60 15.67 16.82 -11.15
C LYS A 60 14.58 17.73 -10.53
N GLN A 61 14.35 18.92 -11.10
CA GLN A 61 13.27 19.80 -10.64
C GLN A 61 11.90 19.18 -10.92
N GLN A 62 11.68 18.64 -12.12
CA GLN A 62 10.45 17.94 -12.47
C GLN A 62 10.21 16.71 -11.60
N LEU A 63 11.26 15.99 -11.19
CA LEU A 63 11.17 14.91 -10.22
C LEU A 63 10.73 15.41 -8.83
N SER A 64 11.32 16.49 -8.33
CA SER A 64 10.90 17.08 -7.05
C SER A 64 9.47 17.59 -7.11
N ASP A 65 9.11 18.29 -8.18
CA ASP A 65 7.76 18.84 -8.41
C ASP A 65 6.71 17.72 -8.42
N ILE A 66 6.93 16.62 -9.15
CA ILE A 66 5.92 15.54 -9.23
C ILE A 66 5.74 14.81 -7.91
N ILE A 67 6.80 14.65 -7.11
CA ILE A 67 6.71 14.10 -5.75
C ILE A 67 5.89 15.06 -4.87
N PHE A 68 6.20 16.36 -4.92
CA PHE A 68 5.52 17.37 -4.13
C PHE A 68 4.02 17.44 -4.46
N TYR A 69 3.66 17.59 -5.74
CA TYR A 69 2.26 17.64 -6.15
C TYR A 69 1.54 16.31 -5.89
N GLY A 70 2.23 15.18 -6.05
CA GLY A 70 1.69 13.86 -5.71
C GLY A 70 1.36 13.74 -4.23
N ALA A 71 2.30 14.11 -3.35
CA ALA A 71 2.10 14.10 -1.89
C ALA A 71 0.96 15.04 -1.48
N LEU A 72 0.90 16.25 -2.04
CA LEU A 72 -0.19 17.19 -1.81
C LEU A 72 -1.53 16.60 -2.28
N GLY A 73 -1.55 15.96 -3.45
CA GLY A 73 -2.72 15.27 -3.98
C GLY A 73 -3.23 14.17 -3.05
N VAL A 74 -2.34 13.32 -2.50
CA VAL A 74 -2.70 12.30 -1.52
C VAL A 74 -3.33 12.93 -0.27
N VAL A 75 -2.68 13.94 0.31
CA VAL A 75 -3.12 14.56 1.58
C VAL A 75 -4.44 15.31 1.39
N VAL A 76 -4.50 16.22 0.41
CA VAL A 76 -5.69 17.05 0.17
C VAL A 76 -6.85 16.19 -0.32
N GLY A 77 -6.60 15.34 -1.32
CA GLY A 77 -7.62 14.45 -1.86
C GLY A 77 -8.13 13.47 -0.81
N GLY A 78 -7.24 12.87 -0.03
CA GLY A 78 -7.61 11.93 1.01
C GLY A 78 -8.43 12.58 2.12
N ARG A 79 -8.05 13.79 2.55
CA ARG A 79 -8.79 14.53 3.57
C ARG A 79 -10.17 14.94 3.08
N ILE A 80 -10.26 15.56 1.90
CA ILE A 80 -11.54 15.98 1.31
C ILE A 80 -12.44 14.76 1.08
N GLY A 81 -11.90 13.67 0.53
CA GLY A 81 -12.66 12.44 0.34
C GLY A 81 -13.18 11.84 1.65
N TRP A 82 -12.43 11.95 2.74
CA TRP A 82 -12.92 11.51 4.04
C TRP A 82 -14.06 12.40 4.54
N VAL A 83 -13.88 13.72 4.51
CA VAL A 83 -14.89 14.71 4.94
C VAL A 83 -16.20 14.55 4.17
N LEU A 84 -16.13 14.30 2.86
CA LEU A 84 -17.32 14.23 2.01
C LEU A 84 -18.09 12.90 2.09
N PHE A 85 -17.41 11.79 2.39
CA PHE A 85 -18.00 10.45 2.21
C PHE A 85 -18.03 9.58 3.47
N TYR A 86 -17.27 9.91 4.51
CA TYR A 86 -17.09 9.03 5.67
C TYR A 86 -17.29 9.72 7.02
N ASN A 87 -17.36 11.05 7.04
CA ASN A 87 -17.51 11.83 8.26
C ASN A 87 -18.99 12.21 8.47
N ASP A 88 -19.47 12.04 9.71
CA ASP A 88 -20.85 12.34 10.09
C ASP A 88 -21.06 13.79 10.53
N THR A 89 -19.98 14.55 10.78
CA THR A 89 -20.08 15.97 11.16
C THR A 89 -20.36 16.86 9.95
N PRO A 90 -21.48 17.60 9.91
CA PRO A 90 -21.76 18.52 8.81
C PRO A 90 -20.68 19.61 8.69
N ILE A 91 -20.26 19.94 7.47
CA ILE A 91 -19.26 21.01 7.24
C ILE A 91 -19.77 22.37 7.77
N SER A 92 -21.08 22.60 7.77
CA SER A 92 -21.68 23.83 8.30
C SER A 92 -21.47 24.00 9.81
N SER A 93 -21.40 22.91 10.58
CA SER A 93 -21.12 22.97 12.02
C SER A 93 -19.63 23.15 12.31
N ASP A 94 -18.77 22.73 11.39
CA ASP A 94 -17.32 22.80 11.57
C ASP A 94 -16.58 23.08 10.24
N PRO A 95 -16.56 24.34 9.78
CA PRO A 95 -15.98 24.70 8.49
C PRO A 95 -14.47 24.47 8.40
N LEU A 96 -13.77 24.37 9.54
CA LEU A 96 -12.32 24.17 9.59
C LEU A 96 -11.91 22.69 9.62
N LEU A 97 -12.87 21.76 9.75
CA LEU A 97 -12.62 20.32 9.72
C LEU A 97 -11.74 19.87 8.52
N PRO A 98 -11.92 20.36 7.29
CA PRO A 98 -11.06 19.97 6.17
C PRO A 98 -9.57 20.31 6.36
N LEU A 99 -9.23 21.29 7.20
CA LEU A 99 -7.83 21.71 7.42
C LEU A 99 -7.11 20.92 8.52
N ARG A 100 -7.86 20.27 9.42
CA ARG A 100 -7.32 19.58 10.60
C ARG A 100 -6.85 18.15 10.29
N VAL A 101 -5.88 18.04 9.37
CA VAL A 101 -5.32 16.75 8.90
C VAL A 101 -4.63 15.92 9.99
N TRP A 102 -4.28 16.54 11.12
CA TRP A 102 -3.64 15.87 12.26
C TRP A 102 -4.62 15.07 13.12
N GLU A 103 -5.93 15.26 12.96
CA GLU A 103 -6.97 14.51 13.70
C GLU A 103 -7.21 13.10 13.13
N GLY A 104 -6.41 12.67 12.15
CA GLY A 104 -6.65 11.44 11.40
C GLY A 104 -7.77 11.62 10.37
N GLY A 105 -8.37 10.54 9.88
CA GLY A 105 -9.45 10.58 8.89
C GLY A 105 -8.99 10.91 7.47
N MET A 106 -8.68 9.86 6.71
CA MET A 106 -8.19 9.92 5.33
C MET A 106 -8.89 8.87 4.45
N SER A 107 -9.33 9.27 3.26
CA SER A 107 -9.96 8.39 2.28
C SER A 107 -8.94 7.94 1.24
N PHE A 108 -8.81 6.63 1.05
CA PHE A 108 -7.98 6.08 -0.02
C PHE A 108 -8.45 6.56 -1.41
N HIS A 109 -9.75 6.49 -1.70
CA HIS A 109 -10.32 6.89 -2.99
C HIS A 109 -10.09 8.39 -3.25
N GLY A 110 -10.27 9.22 -2.22
CA GLY A 110 -9.98 10.64 -2.29
C GLY A 110 -8.50 10.90 -2.61
N GLY A 111 -7.59 10.19 -1.94
CA GLY A 111 -6.15 10.30 -2.18
C GLY A 111 -5.76 9.88 -3.61
N LEU A 112 -6.33 8.78 -4.11
CA LEU A 112 -6.11 8.32 -5.49
C LEU A 112 -6.56 9.36 -6.52
N VAL A 113 -7.78 9.91 -6.37
CA VAL A 113 -8.28 10.98 -7.23
C VAL A 113 -7.38 12.21 -7.16
N GLY A 114 -6.96 12.60 -5.95
CA GLY A 114 -6.03 13.71 -5.75
C GLY A 114 -4.69 13.54 -6.47
N VAL A 115 -4.10 12.34 -6.44
CA VAL A 115 -2.88 12.02 -7.19
C VAL A 115 -3.11 12.08 -8.70
N LEU A 116 -4.23 11.53 -9.20
CA LEU A 116 -4.56 11.61 -10.63
C LEU A 116 -4.72 13.05 -11.10
N LEU A 117 -5.38 13.90 -10.31
CA LEU A 117 -5.50 15.33 -10.57
C LEU A 117 -4.14 16.04 -10.53
N ALA A 118 -3.27 15.70 -9.57
CA ALA A 118 -1.91 16.21 -9.52
C ALA A 118 -1.09 15.82 -10.76
N MET A 119 -1.23 14.59 -11.26
CA MET A 119 -0.60 14.15 -12.50
C MET A 119 -1.15 14.90 -13.72
N VAL A 120 -2.47 15.15 -13.78
CA VAL A 120 -3.09 15.94 -14.85
C VAL A 120 -2.62 17.39 -14.81
N TYR A 121 -2.52 18.00 -13.63
CA TYR A 121 -1.96 19.34 -13.47
C TYR A 121 -0.49 19.38 -13.92
N PHE A 122 0.32 18.43 -13.46
CA PHE A 122 1.74 18.37 -13.78
C PHE A 122 2.02 18.17 -15.27
N LYS A 123 1.22 17.35 -15.97
CA LYS A 123 1.35 17.14 -17.42
C LYS A 123 1.20 18.48 -18.17
N ASN A 124 0.22 19.30 -17.76
CA ASN A 124 -0.07 20.59 -18.38
C ASN A 124 1.04 21.61 -18.10
N LYS A 125 1.61 21.60 -16.89
CA LYS A 125 2.73 22.47 -16.50
C LYS A 125 4.02 22.15 -17.28
N THR A 126 4.19 20.93 -17.78
CA THR A 126 5.46 20.43 -18.34
C THR A 126 5.42 20.07 -19.81
N ASN A 127 4.31 20.34 -20.52
CA ASN A 127 4.07 19.92 -21.90
C ASN A 127 4.30 18.41 -22.13
N LYS A 128 4.08 17.60 -21.09
CA LYS A 128 4.16 16.14 -21.17
C LYS A 128 2.77 15.56 -21.39
N THR A 129 2.71 14.45 -22.10
CA THR A 129 1.50 13.63 -22.21
C THR A 129 1.25 12.87 -20.90
N PHE A 130 0.00 12.46 -20.67
CA PHE A 130 -0.35 11.67 -19.48
C PHE A 130 0.43 10.35 -19.41
N TYR A 131 0.68 9.70 -20.54
CA TYR A 131 1.49 8.47 -20.57
C TYR A 131 2.96 8.72 -20.29
N GLN A 132 3.53 9.86 -20.70
CA GLN A 132 4.89 10.23 -20.29
C GLN A 132 5.01 10.38 -18.78
N VAL A 133 4.04 11.04 -18.15
CA VAL A 133 4.01 11.24 -16.69
C VAL A 133 3.80 9.91 -15.96
N SER A 134 2.76 9.15 -16.33
CA SER A 134 2.45 7.88 -15.67
C SER A 134 3.53 6.82 -15.88
N ASP A 135 4.13 6.69 -17.07
CA ASP A 135 5.22 5.74 -17.29
C ASP A 135 6.48 6.08 -16.49
N PHE A 136 6.69 7.36 -16.18
CA PHE A 136 7.80 7.80 -15.35
C PHE A 136 7.56 7.45 -13.87
N VAL A 137 6.34 7.65 -13.39
CA VAL A 137 5.92 7.39 -12.01
C VAL A 137 5.80 5.88 -11.72
N ALA A 138 5.22 5.10 -12.63
CA ALA A 138 4.90 3.69 -12.47
C ALA A 138 6.05 2.81 -11.90
N PRO A 139 7.30 2.87 -12.42
CA PRO A 139 8.41 2.08 -11.86
C PRO A 139 8.98 2.61 -10.54
N LEU A 140 8.57 3.80 -10.08
CA LEU A 140 9.08 4.44 -8.86
C LEU A 140 8.15 4.21 -7.65
N THR A 141 6.87 3.98 -7.90
CA THR A 141 5.83 3.81 -6.88
C THR A 141 5.92 2.51 -6.05
N PRO A 142 6.22 1.31 -6.61
CA PRO A 142 5.96 0.07 -5.89
C PRO A 142 6.78 -0.12 -4.61
N LEU A 143 8.01 0.41 -4.54
CA LEU A 143 8.77 0.35 -3.27
C LEU A 143 8.17 1.24 -2.18
N GLY A 144 7.46 2.31 -2.56
CA GLY A 144 6.65 3.08 -1.61
C GLY A 144 5.47 2.27 -1.08
N ILE A 145 4.82 1.48 -1.94
CA ILE A 145 3.78 0.53 -1.53
C ILE A 145 4.36 -0.48 -0.54
N ALA A 146 5.51 -1.09 -0.86
CA ALA A 146 6.19 -2.02 0.04
C ALA A 146 6.45 -1.39 1.42
N ALA A 147 7.02 -0.18 1.45
CA ALA A 147 7.35 0.50 2.69
C ALA A 147 6.09 0.75 3.56
N VAL A 148 5.00 1.24 2.96
CA VAL A 148 3.74 1.46 3.69
C VAL A 148 3.17 0.16 4.24
N ARG A 149 3.25 -0.94 3.48
CA ARG A 149 2.79 -2.27 3.93
C ARG A 149 3.63 -2.83 5.07
N ILE A 150 4.93 -2.56 5.10
CA ILE A 150 5.77 -2.82 6.28
C ILE A 150 5.32 -1.97 7.47
N GLY A 151 4.94 -0.71 7.26
CA GLY A 151 4.34 0.14 8.29
C GLY A 151 3.05 -0.45 8.87
N ASN A 152 2.16 -0.98 8.01
CA ASN A 152 0.94 -1.69 8.46
C ASN A 152 1.29 -2.91 9.32
N PHE A 153 2.30 -3.69 8.92
CA PHE A 153 2.75 -4.85 9.69
C PHE A 153 3.28 -4.45 11.07
N ILE A 154 4.17 -3.43 11.13
CA ILE A 154 4.74 -2.94 12.40
C ILE A 154 3.65 -2.45 13.34
N ASN A 155 2.65 -1.73 12.82
CA ASN A 155 1.53 -1.25 13.63
C ASN A 155 0.52 -2.35 14.03
N GLY A 156 0.75 -3.57 13.57
CA GLY A 156 -0.09 -4.72 13.85
C GLY A 156 -1.50 -4.57 13.28
N GLU A 157 -1.64 -4.05 12.07
CA GLU A 157 -2.92 -3.82 11.40
C GLU A 157 -3.02 -4.47 10.00
N LEU A 158 -4.23 -4.49 9.43
CA LEU A 158 -4.54 -5.13 8.14
C LEU A 158 -4.15 -6.62 8.06
N TRP A 159 -4.22 -7.31 9.20
CA TRP A 159 -3.99 -8.75 9.29
C TRP A 159 -4.93 -9.59 8.41
N GLY A 160 -4.51 -10.81 8.13
CA GLY A 160 -5.23 -11.73 7.26
C GLY A 160 -6.28 -12.56 7.99
N ARG A 161 -6.85 -13.51 7.25
CA ARG A 161 -7.74 -14.55 7.77
C ARG A 161 -7.02 -15.42 8.79
N LEU A 162 -7.81 -16.09 9.63
CA LEU A 162 -7.32 -17.14 10.52
C LEU A 162 -6.61 -18.22 9.71
N THR A 163 -5.55 -18.78 10.27
CA THR A 163 -4.71 -19.77 9.59
C THR A 163 -4.08 -20.75 10.55
N GLN A 164 -3.82 -21.96 10.05
CA GLN A 164 -3.06 -23.00 10.75
C GLN A 164 -1.68 -23.21 10.13
N GLN A 165 -1.29 -22.36 9.17
CA GLN A 165 0.01 -22.45 8.52
C GLN A 165 1.15 -22.12 9.53
N PRO A 166 2.32 -22.77 9.42
CA PRO A 166 3.39 -22.65 10.41
C PRO A 166 4.03 -21.25 10.48
N TRP A 167 3.81 -20.39 9.48
CA TRP A 167 4.26 -18.99 9.49
C TRP A 167 3.15 -17.99 9.88
N GLY A 168 2.01 -18.50 10.36
CA GLY A 168 0.96 -17.66 10.91
C GLY A 168 1.44 -16.89 12.14
N MET A 169 0.87 -15.71 12.38
CA MET A 169 1.27 -14.82 13.45
C MET A 169 0.06 -14.38 14.29
N ILE A 170 0.30 -14.07 15.56
CA ILE A 170 -0.70 -13.50 16.47
C ILE A 170 -0.61 -11.98 16.39
N PHE A 171 -1.73 -11.34 16.06
CA PHE A 171 -1.88 -9.90 16.12
C PHE A 171 -2.73 -9.56 17.36
N PRO A 172 -2.17 -8.94 18.42
CA PRO A 172 -2.89 -8.70 19.68
C PRO A 172 -4.23 -7.97 19.48
N LYS A 173 -4.25 -6.95 18.60
CA LYS A 173 -5.46 -6.18 18.24
C LYS A 173 -6.54 -7.00 17.53
N SER A 174 -6.22 -8.21 17.07
CA SER A 174 -7.15 -9.10 16.38
C SER A 174 -7.80 -10.14 17.31
N LEU A 175 -7.35 -10.22 18.57
CA LEU A 175 -7.92 -11.08 19.59
C LEU A 175 -9.30 -10.56 20.03
N PRO A 176 -10.19 -11.44 20.55
CA PRO A 176 -11.40 -11.01 21.22
C PRO A 176 -11.08 -9.95 22.28
N TYR A 177 -11.93 -8.93 22.43
CA TYR A 177 -11.69 -7.80 23.33
C TYR A 177 -11.30 -8.24 24.76
N GLN A 178 -11.99 -9.25 25.30
CA GLN A 178 -11.73 -9.81 26.63
C GLN A 178 -10.37 -10.52 26.77
N GLN A 179 -9.63 -10.69 25.67
CA GLN A 179 -8.33 -11.33 25.60
C GLN A 179 -7.21 -10.38 25.13
N GLN A 180 -7.52 -9.09 24.95
CA GLN A 180 -6.52 -8.10 24.56
C GLN A 180 -5.67 -7.70 25.77
N MET A 181 -4.38 -7.44 25.50
CA MET A 181 -3.36 -7.23 26.54
C MET A 181 -3.66 -6.01 27.43
N ASP A 182 -4.26 -4.96 26.87
CA ASP A 182 -4.73 -3.76 27.56
C ASP A 182 -5.90 -4.02 28.52
N VAL A 183 -6.65 -5.10 28.31
CA VAL A 183 -7.80 -5.48 29.14
C VAL A 183 -7.39 -6.41 30.29
N VAL A 184 -6.56 -7.42 30.01
CA VAL A 184 -6.24 -8.49 31.00
C VAL A 184 -4.92 -8.28 31.74
N GLY A 185 -4.11 -7.32 31.29
CA GLY A 185 -2.77 -7.06 31.80
C GLY A 185 -1.71 -8.01 31.24
N GLU A 186 -0.50 -7.48 31.09
CA GLU A 186 0.64 -8.16 30.45
C GLU A 186 0.97 -9.53 31.07
N THR A 187 0.97 -9.64 32.40
CA THR A 187 1.28 -10.90 33.10
C THR A 187 0.30 -12.03 32.73
N THR A 188 -1.00 -11.74 32.80
CA THR A 188 -2.06 -12.70 32.44
C THR A 188 -1.98 -13.06 30.96
N TRP A 189 -1.77 -12.05 30.11
CA TRP A 189 -1.68 -12.22 28.68
C TRP A 189 -0.51 -13.14 28.28
N ASN A 190 0.67 -12.92 28.88
CA ASN A 190 1.86 -13.74 28.65
C ASN A 190 1.66 -15.18 29.13
N GLN A 191 0.98 -15.41 30.25
CA GLN A 191 0.64 -16.76 30.70
C GLN A 191 -0.24 -17.49 29.69
N TRP A 192 -1.27 -16.84 29.15
CA TRP A 192 -2.15 -17.41 28.15
C TRP A 192 -1.44 -17.70 26.82
N TYR A 193 -0.53 -16.81 26.41
CA TYR A 193 0.31 -17.03 25.24
C TYR A 193 1.21 -18.26 25.41
N GLN A 194 1.90 -18.41 26.54
CA GLN A 194 2.76 -19.56 26.83
C GLN A 194 1.97 -20.88 26.92
N GLN A 195 0.71 -20.82 27.31
CA GLN A 195 -0.22 -21.96 27.31
C GLN A 195 -0.80 -22.26 25.91
N GLY A 196 -0.43 -21.50 24.87
CA GLY A 196 -0.93 -21.68 23.51
C GLY A 196 -2.39 -21.30 23.32
N GLN A 197 -3.00 -20.53 24.23
CA GLN A 197 -4.42 -20.17 24.17
C GLN A 197 -4.78 -19.36 22.92
N PHE A 198 -3.80 -18.63 22.36
CA PHE A 198 -4.00 -17.79 21.19
C PHE A 198 -3.79 -18.49 19.84
N ASN A 199 -3.40 -19.78 19.84
CA ASN A 199 -3.06 -20.50 18.62
C ASN A 199 -4.22 -20.54 17.60
N LEU A 200 -5.47 -20.57 18.08
CA LEU A 200 -6.66 -20.56 17.22
C LEU A 200 -6.95 -19.19 16.58
N TYR A 201 -6.34 -18.12 17.10
CA TYR A 201 -6.45 -16.76 16.58
C TYR A 201 -5.26 -16.36 15.68
N THR A 202 -4.40 -17.33 15.34
CA THR A 202 -3.29 -17.14 14.42
C THR A 202 -3.79 -16.69 13.05
N ARG A 203 -3.13 -15.70 12.45
CA ARG A 203 -3.53 -15.10 11.18
C ARG A 203 -2.41 -15.07 10.18
N HIS A 204 -2.78 -15.06 8.89
CA HIS A 204 -1.83 -14.73 7.85
C HIS A 204 -1.30 -13.30 8.05
N PRO A 205 0.02 -13.07 8.00
CA PRO A 205 0.59 -11.72 7.95
C PRO A 205 0.41 -11.11 6.55
N SER A 206 -0.84 -10.88 6.12
CA SER A 206 -1.16 -10.33 4.80
C SER A 206 -0.43 -9.03 4.46
N PRO A 207 -0.14 -8.08 5.39
CA PRO A 207 0.67 -6.91 5.05
C PRO A 207 2.04 -7.27 4.48
N LEU A 208 2.68 -8.37 4.93
CA LEU A 208 3.95 -8.83 4.36
C LEU A 208 3.75 -9.41 2.95
N TYR A 209 2.64 -10.08 2.69
CA TYR A 209 2.31 -10.57 1.35
C TYR A 209 2.04 -9.40 0.40
N GLU A 210 1.33 -8.36 0.86
CA GLU A 210 1.10 -7.12 0.10
C GLU A 210 2.44 -6.41 -0.17
N ALA A 211 3.30 -6.27 0.85
CA ALA A 211 4.62 -5.66 0.70
C ALA A 211 5.47 -6.38 -0.36
N PHE A 212 5.40 -7.71 -0.39
CA PHE A 212 6.11 -8.51 -1.37
C PHE A 212 5.47 -8.45 -2.77
N LEU A 213 4.20 -8.80 -2.92
CA LEU A 213 3.54 -8.92 -4.22
C LEU A 213 3.21 -7.57 -4.85
N GLU A 214 2.52 -6.69 -4.12
CA GLU A 214 2.13 -5.35 -4.60
C GLU A 214 3.32 -4.37 -4.63
N GLY A 215 4.35 -4.63 -3.82
CA GLY A 215 5.51 -3.79 -3.67
C GLY A 215 6.76 -4.31 -4.40
N ILE A 216 7.48 -5.26 -3.81
CA ILE A 216 8.80 -5.71 -4.28
C ILE A 216 8.74 -6.41 -5.65
N LEU A 217 7.85 -7.39 -5.82
CA LEU A 217 7.71 -8.13 -7.08
C LEU A 217 7.21 -7.20 -8.19
N THR A 218 6.19 -6.39 -7.89
CA THR A 218 5.69 -5.36 -8.80
C THR A 218 6.80 -4.38 -9.19
N PHE A 219 7.66 -3.94 -8.26
CA PHE A 219 8.84 -3.12 -8.56
C PHE A 219 9.73 -3.78 -9.60
N VAL A 220 10.15 -5.03 -9.37
CA VAL A 220 11.06 -5.75 -10.28
C VAL A 220 10.45 -5.85 -11.68
N VAL A 221 9.19 -6.27 -11.77
CA VAL A 221 8.48 -6.45 -13.05
C VAL A 221 8.35 -5.13 -13.81
N VAL A 222 7.88 -4.07 -13.14
CA VAL A 222 7.65 -2.76 -13.76
C VAL A 222 8.97 -2.07 -14.09
N TRP A 223 10.00 -2.22 -13.25
CA TRP A 223 11.32 -1.67 -13.51
C TRP A 223 11.95 -2.25 -14.78
N LEU A 224 11.90 -3.58 -14.93
CA LEU A 224 12.34 -4.28 -16.13
C LEU A 224 11.49 -3.87 -17.35
N ALA A 225 10.16 -3.86 -17.22
CA ALA A 225 9.28 -3.44 -18.30
C ALA A 225 9.58 -2.01 -18.75
N ALA A 226 9.79 -1.06 -17.82
CA ALA A 226 10.16 0.32 -18.15
C ALA A 226 11.53 0.40 -18.84
N HIS A 227 12.49 -0.45 -18.44
CA HIS A 227 13.80 -0.55 -19.08
C HIS A 227 13.70 -1.03 -20.54
N PHE A 228 12.80 -1.96 -20.85
CA PHE A 228 12.62 -2.50 -22.21
C PHE A 228 11.51 -1.84 -23.04
N ALA A 229 10.65 -1.02 -22.42
CA ALA A 229 9.50 -0.40 -23.09
C ALA A 229 9.91 0.40 -24.34
N ARG A 230 9.19 0.19 -25.46
CA ARG A 230 9.39 0.95 -26.70
C ARG A 230 8.22 1.88 -27.03
N LYS A 231 7.09 1.71 -26.34
CA LYS A 231 5.84 2.44 -26.56
C LYS A 231 5.40 3.08 -25.26
N ARG A 232 4.77 4.26 -25.36
CA ARG A 232 4.20 4.96 -24.19
C ARG A 232 3.05 4.14 -23.62
N GLY A 233 2.82 4.24 -22.31
CA GLY A 233 1.82 3.51 -21.56
C GLY A 233 2.23 2.09 -21.17
N THR A 234 3.35 1.55 -21.68
CA THR A 234 3.77 0.17 -21.36
C THR A 234 4.11 0.01 -19.88
N ALA A 235 4.84 0.95 -19.28
CA ALA A 235 5.22 0.84 -17.87
C ALA A 235 3.99 1.00 -16.96
N SER A 236 3.11 1.97 -17.27
CA SER A 236 1.84 2.15 -16.58
C SER A 236 0.94 0.91 -16.66
N ALA A 237 0.82 0.31 -17.84
CA ALA A 237 -0.01 -0.87 -18.04
C ALA A 237 0.53 -2.07 -17.26
N VAL A 238 1.83 -2.31 -17.33
CA VAL A 238 2.48 -3.41 -16.58
C VAL A 238 2.34 -3.18 -15.08
N PHE A 239 2.43 -1.93 -14.59
CA PHE A 239 2.16 -1.61 -13.20
C PHE A 239 0.73 -1.99 -12.79
N LEU A 240 -0.28 -1.55 -13.55
CA LEU A 240 -1.68 -1.87 -13.24
C LEU A 240 -1.94 -3.38 -13.24
N ILE A 241 -1.38 -4.11 -14.22
CA ILE A 241 -1.55 -5.56 -14.33
C ILE A 241 -0.86 -6.28 -13.17
N SER A 242 0.43 -6.00 -12.93
CA SER A 242 1.20 -6.69 -11.88
C SER A 242 0.70 -6.36 -10.47
N TYR A 243 0.40 -5.09 -10.19
CA TYR A 243 -0.23 -4.68 -8.93
C TYR A 243 -1.62 -5.32 -8.77
N GLY A 244 -2.47 -5.27 -9.81
CA GLY A 244 -3.81 -5.86 -9.77
C GLY A 244 -3.80 -7.36 -9.54
N LEU A 245 -2.85 -8.09 -10.16
CA LEU A 245 -2.67 -9.52 -9.95
C LEU A 245 -2.16 -9.81 -8.53
N GLY A 246 -1.16 -9.06 -8.06
CA GLY A 246 -0.66 -9.18 -6.69
C GLY A 246 -1.79 -8.97 -5.68
N ARG A 247 -2.59 -7.91 -5.86
CA ARG A 247 -3.74 -7.60 -5.02
C ARG A 247 -4.79 -8.71 -5.04
N PHE A 248 -5.14 -9.22 -6.23
CA PHE A 248 -6.10 -10.31 -6.37
C PHE A 248 -5.61 -11.58 -5.63
N LEU A 249 -4.33 -11.91 -5.72
CA LEU A 249 -3.75 -13.06 -5.02
C LEU A 249 -3.74 -12.90 -3.50
N VAL A 250 -3.38 -11.72 -2.98
CA VAL A 250 -3.33 -11.48 -1.52
C VAL A 250 -4.72 -11.52 -0.90
N GLU A 251 -5.74 -11.15 -1.65
CA GLU A 251 -7.12 -11.07 -1.17
C GLU A 251 -7.71 -12.44 -0.76
N PHE A 252 -7.16 -13.56 -1.26
CA PHE A 252 -7.44 -14.91 -0.74
C PHE A 252 -7.02 -15.10 0.72
N PHE A 253 -6.00 -14.36 1.17
CA PHE A 253 -5.46 -14.41 2.52
C PHE A 253 -5.96 -13.26 3.41
N ARG A 254 -6.53 -12.19 2.84
CA ARG A 254 -7.06 -11.06 3.62
C ARG A 254 -8.40 -11.38 4.25
N GLN A 255 -8.61 -10.91 5.47
CA GLN A 255 -9.92 -10.96 6.08
C GLN A 255 -10.87 -9.99 5.34
N PRO A 256 -12.04 -10.46 4.86
CA PRO A 256 -13.04 -9.58 4.27
C PRO A 256 -13.55 -8.57 5.30
N ASP A 257 -13.93 -7.37 4.85
CA ASP A 257 -14.51 -6.35 5.73
C ASP A 257 -15.75 -6.90 6.44
N ALA A 258 -15.84 -6.65 7.76
CA ALA A 258 -16.89 -7.20 8.63
C ALA A 258 -18.32 -6.91 8.13
N ASN A 259 -18.51 -5.76 7.45
CA ASN A 259 -19.82 -5.32 6.96
C ASN A 259 -20.19 -5.88 5.58
N ARG A 260 -19.27 -6.53 4.85
CA ARG A 260 -19.50 -6.97 3.46
C ARG A 260 -19.32 -8.47 3.23
N GLY A 261 -18.43 -9.13 3.98
CA GLY A 261 -18.19 -10.56 3.82
C GLY A 261 -17.80 -10.96 2.38
N PHE A 262 -18.23 -12.15 1.96
CA PHE A 262 -18.13 -12.62 0.59
C PHE A 262 -19.32 -12.14 -0.25
N ILE A 263 -19.06 -11.76 -1.49
CA ILE A 263 -19.97 -10.98 -2.34
C ILE A 263 -20.49 -11.80 -3.50
N ALA A 264 -19.72 -12.81 -3.93
CA ALA A 264 -20.20 -13.81 -4.86
C ALA A 264 -19.51 -15.16 -4.61
N PHE A 265 -20.25 -16.23 -4.87
CA PHE A 265 -19.75 -17.60 -4.94
C PHE A 265 -19.02 -18.09 -3.66
N ASP A 266 -19.26 -17.47 -2.51
CA ASP A 266 -18.64 -17.80 -1.21
C ASP A 266 -17.11 -17.73 -1.14
N TRP A 267 -16.45 -17.13 -2.15
CA TRP A 267 -15.00 -16.92 -2.17
C TRP A 267 -14.59 -15.51 -2.61
N MET A 268 -15.44 -14.80 -3.35
CA MET A 268 -15.11 -13.51 -3.94
C MET A 268 -15.37 -12.37 -2.95
N THR A 269 -14.39 -11.49 -2.71
CA THR A 269 -14.52 -10.31 -1.84
C THR A 269 -14.62 -9.03 -2.67
N MET A 270 -14.87 -7.87 -2.02
CA MET A 270 -14.79 -6.57 -2.70
C MET A 270 -13.41 -6.32 -3.29
N GLY A 271 -12.34 -6.76 -2.63
CA GLY A 271 -10.98 -6.59 -3.12
C GLY A 271 -10.78 -7.28 -4.47
N HIS A 272 -11.27 -8.52 -4.63
CA HIS A 272 -11.25 -9.22 -5.91
C HIS A 272 -11.99 -8.40 -6.98
N LEU A 273 -13.22 -7.98 -6.72
CA LEU A 273 -14.03 -7.24 -7.67
C LEU A 273 -13.38 -5.92 -8.10
N LEU A 274 -12.80 -5.16 -7.16
CA LEU A 274 -12.16 -3.88 -7.42
C LEU A 274 -10.85 -4.00 -8.22
N THR A 275 -10.20 -5.17 -8.21
CA THR A 275 -9.00 -5.39 -9.04
C THR A 275 -9.32 -5.68 -10.50
N LEU A 276 -10.50 -6.24 -10.82
CA LEU A 276 -10.83 -6.60 -12.21
C LEU A 276 -10.83 -5.39 -13.16
N PRO A 277 -11.42 -4.23 -12.82
CA PRO A 277 -11.32 -3.02 -13.64
C PRO A 277 -9.87 -2.53 -13.82
N ILE A 278 -9.03 -2.65 -12.79
CA ILE A 278 -7.61 -2.25 -12.85
C ILE A 278 -6.86 -3.12 -13.85
N LEU A 279 -7.06 -4.44 -13.78
CA LEU A 279 -6.48 -5.41 -14.72
C LEU A 279 -6.95 -5.15 -16.15
N ALA A 280 -8.26 -4.99 -16.34
CA ALA A 280 -8.87 -4.71 -17.63
C ALA A 280 -8.33 -3.40 -18.23
N TYR A 281 -8.19 -2.35 -17.42
CA TYR A 281 -7.64 -1.07 -17.86
C TYR A 281 -6.16 -1.17 -18.25
N GLY A 282 -5.35 -1.92 -17.49
CA GLY A 282 -3.96 -2.20 -17.86
C GLY A 282 -3.84 -2.94 -19.20
N LEU A 283 -4.66 -3.99 -19.40
CA LEU A 283 -4.72 -4.72 -20.67
C LEU A 283 -5.18 -3.83 -21.83
N TRP A 284 -6.16 -2.97 -21.60
CA TRP A 284 -6.64 -2.00 -22.57
C TRP A 284 -5.56 -0.98 -22.97
N ILE A 285 -4.70 -0.52 -22.04
CA ILE A 285 -3.57 0.34 -22.38
C ILE A 285 -2.59 -0.40 -23.32
N LEU A 286 -2.21 -1.65 -23.02
CA LEU A 286 -1.33 -2.42 -23.92
C LEU A 286 -1.94 -2.59 -25.31
N TRP A 287 -3.23 -2.91 -25.36
CA TRP A 287 -3.95 -3.09 -26.62
C TRP A 287 -4.07 -1.80 -27.41
N SER A 288 -4.47 -0.69 -26.78
CA SER A 288 -4.62 0.61 -27.44
C SER A 288 -3.28 1.17 -27.95
N GLN A 289 -2.19 0.88 -27.26
CA GLN A 289 -0.85 1.31 -27.64
C GLN A 289 -0.15 0.37 -28.64
N ARG A 290 -0.76 -0.74 -29.05
CA ARG A 290 -0.11 -1.71 -29.94
C ARG A 290 0.30 -1.14 -31.30
N ASN A 291 -0.38 -0.11 -31.80
CA ASN A 291 -0.08 0.53 -33.08
C ASN A 291 0.55 1.93 -32.92
N SER A 292 0.86 2.36 -31.69
CA SER A 292 1.48 3.66 -31.48
C SER A 292 2.95 3.67 -31.92
N LYS A 293 3.43 4.86 -32.32
CA LYS A 293 4.82 5.06 -32.73
C LYS A 293 5.76 4.71 -31.58
N THR A 294 6.87 4.06 -31.90
CA THR A 294 7.95 3.85 -30.94
C THR A 294 8.59 5.19 -30.62
N PHE A 295 8.77 5.50 -29.33
CA PHE A 295 9.48 6.71 -28.93
C PHE A 295 10.99 6.43 -28.92
N ASN A 296 11.80 7.44 -29.27
CA ASN A 296 13.24 7.29 -29.22
C ASN A 296 13.72 7.48 -27.77
N LYS A 297 14.23 6.40 -27.15
CA LYS A 297 14.80 6.48 -25.80
C LYS A 297 16.03 7.39 -25.72
N ASN A 298 16.74 7.61 -26.83
CA ASN A 298 17.98 8.39 -26.88
C ASN A 298 17.79 9.85 -27.30
N ARG A 299 16.57 10.24 -27.66
CA ARG A 299 16.20 11.64 -27.95
C ARG A 299 14.91 11.94 -27.21
N PRO A 300 14.99 12.54 -26.02
CA PRO A 300 13.78 12.92 -25.33
C PRO A 300 13.09 14.06 -26.05
N ASP A 301 11.93 13.77 -26.61
CA ASP A 301 10.97 14.74 -27.15
C ASP A 301 10.66 15.86 -26.14
#